data_AF-A0A6V8CER7-F1
#
_entry.id   AF-A0A6V8CER7-F1
#
_cell.length_a   1.000
_cell.length_b   1.000
_cell.length_c   1.000
_cell.angle_alpha   90.00
_cell.angle_beta   90.00
_cell.angle_gamma   90.00
#
_symmetry.space_group_name_H-M   'P 1'
#
loop_
_entity.id
_entity.type
_entity.pdbx_description
1 polymer ?
#
loop_
_entity_poly.entity_id
_entity_poly.type
_entity_poly.pdbx_seq_one_letter_code
_entity_poly.pdbx_strand_id
1 'polypeptide(L)'
;ASLQNHHNVTLRMLAWEEHARRGLHFFSWSEGFVCTGRDTTPPEGWLEDVLDRSRFSFTTTEVDGVTVHHTEGVEASLVASDQPDAVGYIRMAFHHGPLVAIDLEAVGTAGEKDKAFVHHLAMSMLPPILPRLVDVEARWSPEGWPEDTPLPDACMEGMDRLLDAWQGLTLNEGMLGGRLKAEVLTNLEHGLVMNDGWLDGSDMDRIIETLTSLGGTEDEAVFAAAMLVARMDVGGGIIDTRGELLERDEGALLVTKGASLNAIMGALWTEHHEDGLVGLGVEGDDLEAILASVDGRPKSFGAFLRGLDDARAAARREARFPHRRGRLNGPLGITHDLVLTGLLDGGGRAQKAACDRHDDVEAAAAAWAWLLAADRNTGQEWHFEPVARDRGGAWSTAARSLIEAGSALLDNDDDEHRDAFTTALAELAATMGVNAP
;
A
#
# COMPACT_ATOMS: atom_id res chain seq x y z
N ALA A 1 60.98 1.78 4.07
CA ALA A 1 59.61 1.66 4.62
C ALA A 1 59.31 0.24 5.09
N SER A 2 59.38 -0.78 4.23
CA SER A 2 59.06 -2.19 4.56
C SER A 2 59.94 -2.82 5.65
N LEU A 3 61.27 -2.71 5.55
CA LEU A 3 62.23 -3.25 6.55
C LEU A 3 62.06 -2.64 7.95
N GLN A 4 61.53 -1.43 8.05
CA GLN A 4 61.27 -0.75 9.33
C GLN A 4 59.87 -1.03 9.89
N ASN A 5 58.94 -1.54 9.07
CA ASN A 5 57.54 -1.78 9.44
C ASN A 5 57.16 -3.26 9.26
N HIS A 6 58.06 -4.18 9.61
CA HIS A 6 57.86 -5.63 9.46
C HIS A 6 56.63 -6.17 10.20
N HIS A 7 56.18 -5.52 11.28
CA HIS A 7 54.95 -5.88 11.99
C HIS A 7 53.67 -5.41 11.28
N ASN A 8 53.74 -4.39 10.42
CA ASN A 8 52.55 -3.90 9.71
C ASN A 8 52.27 -4.80 8.48
N VAL A 9 51.10 -5.44 8.47
CA VAL A 9 50.67 -6.41 7.44
C VAL A 9 50.77 -5.84 6.03
N THR A 10 50.40 -4.58 5.84
CA THR A 10 50.43 -3.90 4.56
C THR A 10 51.82 -3.40 4.20
N LEU A 11 52.45 -2.63 5.10
CA LEU A 11 53.70 -1.91 4.78
C LEU A 11 54.88 -2.86 4.53
N ARG A 12 54.86 -4.05 5.14
CA ARG A 12 55.92 -5.06 4.92
C ARG A 12 55.97 -5.54 3.46
N MET A 13 54.85 -5.50 2.75
CA MET A 13 54.77 -5.97 1.36
C MET A 13 55.30 -4.97 0.33
N LEU A 14 55.44 -3.68 0.67
CA LEU A 14 55.84 -2.63 -0.28
C LEU A 14 57.19 -2.87 -0.97
N ALA A 15 58.11 -3.63 -0.36
CA ALA A 15 59.38 -4.00 -1.00
C ALA A 15 59.20 -4.94 -2.22
N TRP A 16 58.03 -5.58 -2.35
CA TRP A 16 57.79 -6.64 -3.31
C TRP A 16 56.93 -6.20 -4.50
N GLU A 17 56.50 -4.93 -4.58
CA GLU A 17 55.65 -4.43 -5.66
C GLU A 17 56.21 -4.71 -7.06
N GLU A 18 57.52 -4.49 -7.26
CA GLU A 18 58.16 -4.72 -8.57
C GLU A 18 58.17 -6.20 -8.95
N HIS A 19 58.22 -7.09 -7.97
CA HIS A 19 58.11 -8.53 -8.17
C HIS A 19 56.66 -8.93 -8.48
N ALA A 20 55.70 -8.29 -7.82
CA ALA A 20 54.28 -8.50 -8.08
C ALA A 20 53.88 -8.04 -9.49
N ARG A 21 54.43 -6.93 -9.98
CA ARG A 21 54.27 -6.49 -11.38
C ARG A 21 54.82 -7.51 -12.40
N ARG A 22 55.76 -8.35 -11.99
CA ARG A 22 56.31 -9.45 -12.81
C ARG A 22 55.53 -10.76 -12.68
N GLY A 23 54.38 -10.73 -12.01
CA GLY A 23 53.45 -11.85 -11.88
C GLY A 23 53.68 -12.75 -10.67
N LEU A 24 54.42 -12.29 -9.66
CA LEU A 24 54.53 -13.01 -8.38
C LEU A 24 53.41 -12.58 -7.41
N HIS A 25 52.88 -13.52 -6.64
CA HIS A 25 51.84 -13.27 -5.65
C HIS A 25 52.44 -13.33 -4.24
N PHE A 26 52.04 -12.40 -3.40
CA PHE A 26 52.44 -12.27 -2.02
C PHE A 26 51.20 -12.11 -1.15
N PHE A 27 51.20 -12.77 -0.01
CA PHE A 27 50.13 -12.70 0.99
C PHE A 27 50.75 -12.36 2.34
N SER A 28 50.07 -11.55 3.13
CA SER A 28 50.56 -11.05 4.42
C SER A 28 49.45 -11.04 5.44
N TRP A 29 49.73 -11.60 6.62
CA TRP A 29 48.81 -11.73 7.75
C TRP A 29 49.56 -11.60 9.07
N SER A 30 48.88 -11.81 10.22
CA SER A 30 49.51 -11.66 11.54
C SER A 30 50.78 -12.50 11.74
N GLU A 31 50.82 -13.73 11.23
CA GLU A 31 51.96 -14.64 11.44
C GLU A 31 53.15 -14.39 10.50
N GLY A 32 52.96 -13.65 9.40
CA GLY A 32 54.07 -13.36 8.49
C GLY A 32 53.66 -12.91 7.10
N PHE A 33 54.50 -13.22 6.12
CA PHE A 33 54.19 -13.05 4.71
C PHE A 33 54.76 -14.24 3.92
N VAL A 34 54.08 -14.61 2.84
CA VAL A 34 54.50 -15.71 1.95
C VAL A 34 54.43 -15.24 0.50
N CYS A 35 55.43 -15.65 -0.30
CA CYS A 35 55.39 -15.54 -1.75
C CYS A 35 55.03 -16.91 -2.32
N THR A 36 53.90 -17.01 -3.00
CA THR A 36 53.38 -18.24 -3.62
C THR A 36 53.87 -18.39 -5.06
N GLY A 37 54.73 -17.48 -5.52
CA GLY A 37 55.21 -17.46 -6.89
C GLY A 37 54.09 -17.04 -7.85
N ARG A 38 53.82 -17.81 -8.89
CA ARG A 38 52.74 -17.50 -9.85
C ARG A 38 51.38 -18.06 -9.42
N ASP A 39 51.33 -18.84 -8.35
CA ASP A 39 50.11 -19.41 -7.79
C ASP A 39 49.31 -18.33 -7.07
N THR A 40 48.02 -18.23 -7.37
CA THR A 40 47.08 -17.29 -6.74
C THR A 40 46.46 -17.83 -5.46
N THR A 41 46.73 -19.10 -5.12
CA THR A 41 46.23 -19.75 -3.90
C THR A 41 46.87 -19.13 -2.66
N PRO A 42 46.09 -18.52 -1.75
CA PRO A 42 46.62 -17.99 -0.50
C PRO A 42 47.17 -19.12 0.40
N PRO A 43 48.13 -18.80 1.29
CA PRO A 43 48.57 -19.74 2.32
C PRO A 43 47.47 -19.98 3.36
N GLU A 44 47.50 -21.16 4.00
CA GLU A 44 46.63 -21.53 5.11
C GLU A 44 46.69 -20.47 6.24
N GLY A 45 45.53 -20.13 6.81
CA GLY A 45 45.40 -19.13 7.87
C GLY A 45 45.34 -17.67 7.41
N TRP A 46 45.63 -17.38 6.12
CA TRP A 46 45.55 -16.01 5.62
C TRP A 46 44.11 -15.49 5.58
N LEU A 47 43.16 -16.31 5.09
CA LEU A 47 41.77 -15.87 4.95
C LEU A 47 41.15 -15.64 6.33
N GLU A 48 41.33 -16.58 7.25
CA GLU A 48 40.86 -16.49 8.63
C GLU A 48 41.39 -15.23 9.33
N ASP A 49 42.67 -14.93 9.19
CA ASP A 49 43.26 -13.71 9.77
C ASP A 49 42.70 -12.42 9.14
N VAL A 50 42.39 -12.43 7.84
CA VAL A 50 41.77 -11.28 7.17
C VAL A 50 40.35 -11.08 7.68
N LEU A 51 39.57 -12.15 7.79
CA LEU A 51 38.19 -12.13 8.29
C LEU A 51 38.14 -11.68 9.75
N ASP A 52 39.00 -12.23 10.62
CA ASP A 52 39.09 -11.90 12.05
C ASP A 52 39.43 -10.43 12.31
N ARG A 53 40.23 -9.82 11.42
CA ARG A 53 40.61 -8.40 11.52
C ARG A 53 39.65 -7.47 10.79
N SER A 54 38.65 -8.01 10.12
CA SER A 54 37.66 -7.21 9.42
C SER A 54 36.70 -6.53 10.41
N ARG A 55 35.84 -5.65 9.90
CA ARG A 55 34.78 -5.03 10.70
C ARG A 55 33.58 -5.95 10.95
N PHE A 56 33.54 -7.10 10.28
CA PHE A 56 32.44 -8.06 10.36
C PHE A 56 32.81 -9.21 11.29
N SER A 57 31.80 -9.75 11.97
CA SER A 57 31.92 -10.98 12.74
C SER A 57 31.47 -12.15 11.86
N PHE A 58 32.39 -13.08 11.59
CA PHE A 58 32.11 -14.26 10.78
C PHE A 58 31.95 -15.51 11.64
N THR A 59 31.01 -16.37 11.23
CA THR A 59 30.90 -17.75 11.69
C THR A 59 31.31 -18.68 10.54
N THR A 60 31.99 -19.77 10.86
CA THR A 60 32.43 -20.76 9.86
C THR A 60 31.57 -22.01 9.98
N THR A 61 31.01 -22.46 8.86
CA THR A 61 30.18 -23.66 8.74
C THR A 61 30.68 -24.51 7.57
N GLU A 62 30.75 -25.83 7.74
CA GLU A 62 31.03 -26.76 6.65
C GLU A 62 29.72 -27.26 6.04
N VAL A 63 29.55 -27.08 4.73
CA VAL A 63 28.38 -27.55 3.97
C VAL A 63 28.86 -28.38 2.80
N ASP A 64 28.53 -29.67 2.77
CA ASP A 64 28.92 -30.61 1.71
C ASP A 64 30.44 -30.61 1.37
N GLY A 65 31.28 -30.34 2.37
CA GLY A 65 32.74 -30.28 2.24
C GLY A 65 33.28 -28.95 1.71
N VAL A 66 32.43 -27.92 1.65
CA VAL A 66 32.80 -26.54 1.36
C VAL A 66 32.76 -25.72 2.65
N THR A 67 33.87 -25.05 2.95
CA THR A 67 33.96 -24.09 4.05
C THR A 67 33.24 -22.80 3.69
N VAL A 68 32.24 -22.42 4.49
CA VAL A 68 31.47 -21.20 4.34
C VAL A 68 31.67 -20.30 5.56
N HIS A 69 32.25 -19.12 5.34
CA HIS A 69 32.31 -18.05 6.33
C HIS A 69 31.18 -17.07 6.09
N HIS A 70 30.30 -16.86 7.06
CA HIS A 70 29.14 -16.01 6.86
C HIS A 70 28.88 -15.11 8.08
N THR A 71 28.32 -13.93 7.83
CA THR A 71 27.84 -13.06 8.90
C THR A 71 26.52 -13.57 9.48
N GLU A 72 26.11 -13.00 10.62
CA GLU A 72 24.78 -13.22 11.18
C GLU A 72 23.69 -12.88 10.15
N GLY A 73 22.60 -13.64 10.14
CA GLY A 73 21.47 -13.48 9.20
C GLY A 73 21.58 -14.28 7.90
N VAL A 74 22.79 -14.67 7.49
CA VAL A 74 23.02 -15.43 6.25
C VAL A 74 23.06 -16.93 6.52
N GLU A 75 22.31 -17.72 5.74
CA GLU A 75 22.30 -19.18 5.84
C GLU A 75 23.40 -19.82 4.98
N ALA A 76 24.31 -20.57 5.61
CA ALA A 76 25.45 -21.17 4.92
C ALA A 76 25.07 -22.17 3.81
N SER A 77 23.95 -22.88 3.96
CA SER A 77 23.42 -23.83 2.97
C SER A 77 23.02 -23.14 1.66
N LEU A 78 22.39 -21.96 1.74
CA LEU A 78 22.00 -21.14 0.59
C LEU A 78 23.23 -20.57 -0.12
N VAL A 79 24.23 -20.11 0.65
CA VAL A 79 25.52 -19.64 0.10
C VAL A 79 26.25 -20.75 -0.68
N ALA A 80 26.27 -21.96 -0.12
CA ALA A 80 26.92 -23.13 -0.74
C ALA A 80 26.19 -23.59 -2.01
N SER A 81 24.86 -23.51 -2.03
CA SER A 81 24.02 -23.88 -3.18
C SER A 81 23.79 -22.74 -4.17
N ASP A 82 24.36 -21.56 -3.93
CA ASP A 82 24.27 -20.37 -4.77
C ASP A 82 22.84 -19.83 -4.97
N GLN A 83 22.01 -19.93 -3.92
CA GLN A 83 20.61 -19.54 -3.94
C GLN A 83 20.40 -18.13 -3.36
N PRO A 84 19.53 -17.29 -3.96
CA PRO A 84 19.14 -16.02 -3.37
C PRO A 84 18.23 -16.22 -2.15
N ASP A 85 18.17 -15.20 -1.30
CA ASP A 85 17.21 -15.11 -0.20
C ASP A 85 16.65 -13.68 -0.07
N ALA A 86 15.62 -13.52 0.74
CA ALA A 86 14.93 -12.23 0.95
C ALA A 86 15.79 -11.22 1.72
N VAL A 87 16.71 -11.70 2.57
CA VAL A 87 17.66 -10.87 3.32
C VAL A 87 18.70 -10.28 2.37
N GLY A 88 19.27 -11.16 1.54
CA GLY A 88 20.29 -10.90 0.55
C GLY A 88 21.69 -10.90 1.12
N TYR A 89 22.65 -11.36 0.31
CA TYR A 89 24.07 -11.36 0.68
C TYR A 89 24.99 -11.09 -0.51
N ILE A 90 26.19 -10.58 -0.21
CA ILE A 90 27.33 -10.60 -1.13
C ILE A 90 28.03 -11.94 -0.96
N ARG A 91 28.15 -12.69 -2.05
CA ARG A 91 28.85 -13.96 -2.13
C ARG A 91 30.24 -13.75 -2.72
N MET A 92 31.26 -14.25 -2.05
CA MET A 92 32.66 -14.20 -2.47
C MET A 92 33.18 -15.64 -2.58
N ALA A 93 33.27 -16.13 -3.81
CA ALA A 93 33.75 -17.47 -4.10
C ALA A 93 35.26 -17.45 -4.38
N PHE A 94 36.06 -17.88 -3.41
CA PHE A 94 37.50 -17.91 -3.60
C PHE A 94 37.88 -19.08 -4.52
N HIS A 95 38.77 -18.82 -5.48
CA HIS A 95 39.18 -19.80 -6.50
C HIS A 95 39.86 -21.06 -5.92
N HIS A 96 40.28 -21.00 -4.65
CA HIS A 96 40.89 -22.11 -3.92
C HIS A 96 39.91 -22.90 -3.04
N GLY A 97 38.62 -22.57 -3.03
CA GLY A 97 37.56 -23.38 -2.40
C GLY A 97 36.61 -22.62 -1.48
N PRO A 98 37.09 -21.90 -0.45
CA PRO A 98 36.21 -21.30 0.56
C PRO A 98 35.24 -20.26 0.01
N LEU A 99 34.08 -20.16 0.65
CA LEU A 99 33.08 -19.13 0.38
C LEU A 99 33.04 -18.14 1.55
N VAL A 100 32.91 -16.86 1.23
CA VAL A 100 32.62 -15.81 2.22
C VAL A 100 31.31 -15.13 1.83
N ALA A 101 30.40 -14.99 2.78
CA ALA A 101 29.12 -14.30 2.58
C ALA A 101 28.93 -13.19 3.60
N ILE A 102 28.49 -12.02 3.11
CA ILE A 102 28.20 -10.86 3.95
C ILE A 102 26.78 -10.40 3.67
N ASP A 103 25.98 -10.35 4.72
CA ASP A 103 24.61 -9.82 4.74
C ASP A 103 24.54 -8.40 4.13
N LEU A 104 23.56 -8.14 3.25
CA LEU A 104 23.45 -6.86 2.57
C LEU A 104 23.17 -5.68 3.50
N GLU A 105 22.45 -5.89 4.61
CA GLU A 105 22.23 -4.83 5.61
C GLU A 105 23.52 -4.53 6.37
N ALA A 106 24.25 -5.56 6.79
CA ALA A 106 25.53 -5.43 7.47
C ALA A 106 26.55 -4.69 6.61
N VAL A 107 26.61 -4.98 5.30
CA VAL A 107 27.44 -4.23 4.35
C VAL A 107 27.08 -2.74 4.38
N GLY A 108 25.79 -2.40 4.40
CA GLY A 108 25.28 -1.03 4.45
C GLY A 108 25.60 -0.25 5.72
N THR A 109 26.13 -0.88 6.77
CA THR A 109 26.46 -0.19 8.03
C THR A 109 27.81 0.51 8.05
N ALA A 110 28.61 0.43 6.98
CA ALA A 110 29.94 1.05 6.93
C ALA A 110 29.85 2.58 7.11
N GLY A 111 30.56 3.11 8.11
CA GLY A 111 30.73 4.55 8.29
C GLY A 111 31.81 5.13 7.37
N GLU A 112 31.87 6.47 7.28
CA GLU A 112 32.84 7.19 6.43
C GLU A 112 34.31 6.91 6.79
N LYS A 113 34.59 6.52 8.03
CA LYS A 113 35.94 6.21 8.52
C LYS A 113 36.31 4.73 8.38
N ASP A 114 35.33 3.88 8.11
CA ASP A 114 35.56 2.45 7.97
C ASP A 114 36.20 2.17 6.62
N LYS A 115 37.21 1.31 6.61
CA LYS A 115 37.77 0.81 5.37
C LYS A 115 36.80 -0.20 4.79
N ALA A 116 36.45 -0.04 3.51
CA ALA A 116 35.70 -1.04 2.78
C ALA A 116 36.37 -2.41 2.90
N PHE A 117 35.58 -3.47 3.01
CA PHE A 117 36.05 -4.83 3.16
C PHE A 117 36.91 -5.28 1.98
N VAL A 118 36.52 -4.95 0.75
CA VAL A 118 37.33 -5.19 -0.45
C VAL A 118 38.70 -4.50 -0.37
N HIS A 119 38.76 -3.29 0.20
CA HIS A 119 40.03 -2.62 0.42
C HIS A 119 40.86 -3.35 1.48
N HIS A 120 40.24 -3.75 2.60
CA HIS A 120 40.90 -4.51 3.67
C HIS A 120 41.50 -5.82 3.15
N LEU A 121 40.74 -6.59 2.36
CA LEU A 121 41.18 -7.81 1.69
C LEU A 121 42.35 -7.53 0.75
N ALA A 122 42.20 -6.57 -0.16
CA ALA A 122 43.23 -6.23 -1.15
C ALA A 122 44.55 -5.76 -0.49
N MET A 123 44.48 -5.07 0.66
CA MET A 123 45.67 -4.58 1.37
C MET A 123 46.49 -5.66 2.09
N SER A 124 46.02 -6.91 2.07
CA SER A 124 46.70 -8.08 2.63
C SER A 124 47.38 -8.97 1.58
N MET A 125 47.33 -8.58 0.29
CA MET A 125 48.00 -9.28 -0.81
C MET A 125 48.70 -8.34 -1.82
N LEU A 126 49.61 -8.90 -2.63
CA LEU A 126 50.16 -8.27 -3.83
C LEU A 126 50.20 -9.27 -5.01
N PRO A 127 49.88 -8.86 -6.25
CA PRO A 127 49.24 -7.59 -6.59
C PRO A 127 47.83 -7.52 -5.98
N PRO A 128 47.32 -6.32 -5.63
CA PRO A 128 46.02 -6.16 -4.97
C PRO A 128 44.88 -6.22 -6.01
N ILE A 129 44.77 -7.34 -6.71
CA ILE A 129 43.80 -7.57 -7.79
C ILE A 129 42.87 -8.71 -7.35
N LEU A 130 41.76 -8.35 -6.70
CA LEU A 130 40.80 -9.31 -6.14
C LEU A 130 40.23 -10.29 -7.18
N PRO A 131 39.89 -9.89 -8.42
CA PRO A 131 39.36 -10.83 -9.42
C PRO A 131 40.30 -11.98 -9.82
N ARG A 132 41.56 -11.99 -9.36
CA ARG A 132 42.47 -13.13 -9.55
C ARG A 132 42.37 -14.19 -8.46
N LEU A 133 41.62 -13.89 -7.40
CA LEU A 133 41.55 -14.68 -6.19
C LEU A 133 40.12 -15.10 -5.86
N VAL A 134 39.16 -14.22 -6.18
CA VAL A 134 37.78 -14.35 -5.74
C VAL A 134 36.83 -13.81 -6.80
N ASP A 135 35.74 -14.54 -7.02
CA ASP A 135 34.60 -14.08 -7.79
C ASP A 135 33.59 -13.47 -6.80
N VAL A 136 33.09 -12.27 -7.09
CA VAL A 136 32.22 -11.50 -6.20
C VAL A 136 30.87 -11.32 -6.87
N GLU A 137 29.81 -11.76 -6.20
CA GLU A 137 28.46 -11.75 -6.71
C GLU A 137 27.48 -11.27 -5.63
N ALA A 138 26.31 -10.78 -6.04
CA ALA A 138 25.21 -10.47 -5.12
C ALA A 138 24.10 -11.51 -5.33
N ARG A 139 23.50 -11.93 -4.22
CA ARG A 139 22.37 -12.85 -4.20
C ARG A 139 21.27 -12.22 -3.38
N TRP A 140 20.20 -11.82 -4.05
CA TRP A 140 19.01 -11.25 -3.42
C TRP A 140 17.85 -11.36 -4.39
N SER A 141 16.67 -11.68 -3.85
CA SER A 141 15.40 -11.57 -4.55
C SER A 141 14.38 -10.92 -3.61
N PRO A 142 13.47 -10.08 -4.11
CA PRO A 142 12.47 -9.47 -3.27
C PRO A 142 11.55 -10.54 -2.68
N GLU A 143 11.06 -10.29 -1.46
CA GLU A 143 10.08 -11.17 -0.84
C GLU A 143 8.85 -11.31 -1.74
N GLY A 144 8.39 -12.54 -1.95
CA GLY A 144 7.25 -12.85 -2.82
C GLY A 144 7.64 -13.19 -4.27
N TRP A 145 8.89 -12.94 -4.69
CA TRP A 145 9.38 -13.41 -5.99
C TRP A 145 9.41 -14.95 -6.05
N PRO A 146 9.01 -15.59 -7.16
CA PRO A 146 8.98 -17.05 -7.22
C PRO A 146 10.38 -17.67 -7.19
N GLU A 147 10.60 -18.68 -6.34
CA GLU A 147 11.89 -19.36 -6.17
C GLU A 147 12.41 -20.00 -7.47
N ASP A 148 11.50 -20.52 -8.30
CA ASP A 148 11.83 -21.17 -9.57
C ASP A 148 12.00 -20.19 -10.76
N THR A 149 11.82 -18.88 -10.53
CA THR A 149 11.89 -17.86 -11.58
C THR A 149 13.16 -17.04 -11.42
N PRO A 150 14.11 -17.07 -12.39
CA PRO A 150 15.29 -16.23 -12.32
C PRO A 150 14.91 -14.75 -12.42
N LEU A 151 15.72 -13.89 -11.79
CA LEU A 151 15.60 -12.44 -11.98
C LEU A 151 15.91 -12.07 -13.44
N PRO A 152 15.33 -10.98 -13.96
CA PRO A 152 15.68 -10.45 -15.28
C PRO A 152 17.18 -10.19 -15.44
N ASP A 153 17.72 -10.40 -16.65
CA ASP A 153 19.15 -10.19 -16.95
C ASP A 153 19.60 -8.76 -16.61
N ALA A 154 18.72 -7.76 -16.84
CA ALA A 154 18.98 -6.37 -16.51
C ALA A 154 19.23 -6.15 -15.00
N CYS A 155 18.58 -6.92 -14.13
CA CYS A 155 18.82 -6.89 -12.69
C CYS A 155 20.21 -7.42 -12.36
N MET A 156 20.60 -8.55 -12.97
CA MET A 156 21.91 -9.17 -12.76
C MET A 156 23.04 -8.27 -13.25
N GLU A 157 22.94 -7.75 -14.47
CA GLU A 157 23.93 -6.80 -15.03
C GLU A 157 24.03 -5.53 -14.18
N GLY A 158 22.91 -5.04 -13.66
CA GLY A 158 22.86 -3.90 -12.75
C GLY A 158 23.63 -4.14 -11.46
N MET A 159 23.42 -5.29 -10.83
CA MET A 159 24.15 -5.68 -9.62
C MET A 159 25.64 -5.84 -9.88
N ASP A 160 26.04 -6.49 -10.97
CA ASP A 160 27.45 -6.68 -11.34
C ASP A 160 28.17 -5.34 -11.53
N ARG A 161 27.52 -4.37 -12.19
CA ARG A 161 28.07 -3.00 -12.32
C ARG A 161 28.30 -2.33 -10.97
N LEU A 162 27.41 -2.54 -10.00
CA LEU A 162 27.55 -1.99 -8.65
C LEU A 162 28.69 -2.66 -7.87
N LEU A 163 28.84 -3.99 -8.01
CA LEU A 163 29.94 -4.74 -7.40
C LEU A 163 31.29 -4.36 -8.01
N ASP A 164 31.38 -4.19 -9.33
CA ASP A 164 32.58 -3.68 -10.00
C ASP A 164 32.97 -2.29 -9.48
N ALA A 165 31.98 -1.40 -9.33
CA ALA A 165 32.21 -0.07 -8.79
C ALA A 165 32.71 -0.11 -7.33
N TRP A 166 32.19 -1.03 -6.51
CA TRP A 166 32.62 -1.26 -5.14
C TRP A 166 34.03 -1.85 -5.07
N GLN A 167 34.33 -2.88 -5.85
CA GLN A 167 35.67 -3.47 -5.97
C GLN A 167 36.70 -2.46 -6.47
N GLY A 168 36.30 -1.55 -7.38
CA GLY A 168 37.10 -0.43 -7.85
C GLY A 168 37.21 0.74 -6.87
N LEU A 169 36.59 0.66 -5.69
CA LEU A 169 36.54 1.70 -4.66
C LEU A 169 35.93 3.03 -5.15
N THR A 170 35.08 2.98 -6.17
CA THR A 170 34.35 4.13 -6.71
C THR A 170 32.95 4.26 -6.11
N LEU A 171 32.44 3.18 -5.50
CA LEU A 171 31.20 3.15 -4.74
C LEU A 171 31.49 2.95 -3.24
N ASN A 172 30.83 3.75 -2.40
CA ASN A 172 30.91 3.60 -0.95
C ASN A 172 30.16 2.33 -0.51
N GLU A 173 30.85 1.46 0.24
CA GLU A 173 30.31 0.21 0.80
C GLU A 173 29.05 0.42 1.64
N GLY A 174 28.95 1.50 2.42
CA GLY A 174 27.79 1.80 3.25
C GLY A 174 26.50 2.07 2.45
N MET A 175 26.62 2.32 1.13
CA MET A 175 25.45 2.48 0.25
C MET A 175 25.17 1.24 -0.60
N LEU A 176 26.03 0.22 -0.55
CA LEU A 176 26.02 -0.89 -1.50
C LEU A 176 24.74 -1.74 -1.37
N GLY A 177 24.41 -2.19 -0.16
CA GLY A 177 23.24 -3.05 0.06
C GLY A 177 21.93 -2.41 -0.41
N GLY A 178 21.68 -1.16 -0.01
CA GLY A 178 20.48 -0.44 -0.45
C GLY A 178 20.44 -0.17 -1.97
N ARG A 179 21.60 0.07 -2.60
CA ARG A 179 21.67 0.26 -4.05
C ARG A 179 21.46 -1.04 -4.83
N LEU A 180 21.96 -2.17 -4.34
CA LEU A 180 21.71 -3.48 -4.95
C LEU A 180 20.22 -3.81 -4.96
N LYS A 181 19.53 -3.66 -3.81
CA LYS A 181 18.08 -3.89 -3.73
C LYS A 181 17.30 -2.93 -4.66
N ALA A 182 17.63 -1.64 -4.64
CA ALA A 182 16.97 -0.66 -5.51
C ALA A 182 17.19 -0.92 -7.01
N GLU A 183 18.38 -1.37 -7.40
CA GLU A 183 18.70 -1.73 -8.79
C GLU A 183 17.81 -2.89 -9.26
N VAL A 184 17.69 -3.95 -8.45
CA VAL A 184 16.82 -5.09 -8.79
C VAL A 184 15.37 -4.64 -8.89
N LEU A 185 14.83 -3.97 -7.86
CA LEU A 185 13.43 -3.54 -7.84
C LEU A 185 13.05 -2.65 -9.01
N THR A 186 13.96 -1.77 -9.46
CA THR A 186 13.70 -0.84 -10.57
C THR A 186 13.69 -1.53 -11.93
N ASN A 187 14.43 -2.64 -12.06
CA ASN A 187 14.60 -3.38 -13.31
C ASN A 187 13.70 -4.63 -13.41
N LEU A 188 12.79 -4.85 -12.46
CA LEU A 188 11.75 -5.88 -12.60
C LEU A 188 10.82 -5.56 -13.76
N GLU A 189 10.45 -6.61 -14.50
CA GLU A 189 9.70 -6.49 -15.76
C GLU A 189 8.18 -6.39 -15.55
N HIS A 190 7.65 -6.85 -14.42
CA HIS A 190 6.21 -6.91 -14.14
C HIS A 190 5.92 -6.95 -12.63
N GLY A 191 4.63 -6.86 -12.30
CA GLY A 191 4.11 -6.94 -10.93
C GLY A 191 4.14 -5.62 -10.18
N LEU A 192 3.75 -5.68 -8.91
CA LEU A 192 3.67 -4.58 -7.97
C LEU A 192 4.80 -4.69 -6.95
N VAL A 193 5.67 -3.68 -6.93
CA VAL A 193 6.72 -3.53 -5.94
C VAL A 193 6.24 -2.60 -4.84
N MET A 194 6.28 -3.08 -3.61
CA MET A 194 5.98 -2.28 -2.42
C MET A 194 7.03 -2.51 -1.36
N ASN A 195 7.64 -1.43 -0.88
CA ASN A 195 8.80 -1.50 0.01
C ASN A 195 9.94 -2.31 -0.63
N ASP A 196 10.37 -3.40 0.01
CA ASP A 196 11.42 -4.30 -0.45
C ASP A 196 10.84 -5.64 -0.96
N GLY A 197 9.50 -5.72 -1.13
CA GLY A 197 8.77 -6.90 -1.57
C GLY A 197 8.12 -6.73 -2.94
N TRP A 198 7.68 -7.85 -3.50
CA TRP A 198 7.06 -7.96 -4.81
C TRP A 198 5.79 -8.82 -4.75
N LEU A 199 4.80 -8.40 -5.53
CA LEU A 199 3.52 -9.08 -5.71
C LEU A 199 3.27 -9.24 -7.21
N ASP A 200 2.86 -10.42 -7.66
CA ASP A 200 2.57 -10.68 -9.09
C ASP A 200 1.41 -9.81 -9.63
N GLY A 201 0.49 -9.42 -8.75
CA GLY A 201 -0.69 -8.64 -9.11
C GLY A 201 -1.94 -9.49 -9.29
N SER A 202 -1.83 -10.82 -9.36
CA SER A 202 -2.96 -11.73 -9.56
C SER A 202 -3.78 -12.01 -8.29
N ASP A 203 -3.19 -11.83 -7.11
CA ASP A 203 -3.79 -12.13 -5.80
C ASP A 203 -4.26 -10.83 -5.13
N MET A 204 -5.52 -10.48 -5.35
CA MET A 204 -6.13 -9.26 -4.83
C MET A 204 -6.12 -9.23 -3.29
N ASP A 205 -6.37 -10.36 -2.63
CA ASP A 205 -6.43 -10.43 -1.17
C ASP A 205 -5.07 -10.09 -0.56
N ARG A 206 -3.99 -10.59 -1.16
CA ARG A 206 -2.62 -10.29 -0.71
C ARG A 206 -2.23 -8.83 -0.94
N ILE A 207 -2.68 -8.21 -2.04
CA ILE A 207 -2.48 -6.77 -2.27
C ILE A 207 -3.21 -5.95 -1.20
N ILE A 208 -4.47 -6.29 -0.90
CA ILE A 208 -5.27 -5.63 0.13
C ILE A 208 -4.62 -5.76 1.50
N GLU A 209 -4.13 -6.95 1.87
CA GLU A 209 -3.42 -7.18 3.13
C GLU A 209 -2.17 -6.28 3.24
N THR A 210 -1.38 -6.23 2.17
CA THR A 210 -0.17 -5.40 2.10
C THR A 210 -0.50 -3.91 2.25
N LEU A 211 -1.53 -3.43 1.56
CA LEU A 211 -2.00 -2.04 1.64
C LEU A 211 -2.58 -1.69 3.01
N THR A 212 -3.27 -2.62 3.64
CA THR A 212 -3.85 -2.44 4.99
C THR A 212 -2.75 -2.15 6.02
N SER A 213 -1.55 -2.73 5.85
CA SER A 213 -0.41 -2.44 6.72
C SER A 213 0.12 -0.99 6.62
N LEU A 214 -0.20 -0.26 5.54
CA LEU A 214 0.15 1.16 5.38
C LEU A 214 -0.75 2.09 6.22
N GLY A 215 -1.84 1.56 6.76
CA GLY A 215 -2.85 2.29 7.52
C GLY A 215 -3.92 2.95 6.64
N GLY A 216 -5.12 3.09 7.19
CA GLY A 216 -6.33 3.52 6.48
C GLY A 216 -7.52 2.64 6.84
N THR A 217 -8.65 2.80 6.14
CA THR A 217 -9.76 1.84 6.23
C THR A 217 -9.57 0.68 5.25
N GLU A 218 -10.27 -0.42 5.51
CA GLU A 218 -10.32 -1.57 4.59
C GLU A 218 -10.82 -1.15 3.20
N ASP A 219 -11.86 -0.31 3.13
CA ASP A 219 -12.36 0.22 1.86
C ASP A 219 -11.31 1.07 1.11
N GLU A 220 -10.47 1.84 1.81
CA GLU A 220 -9.36 2.56 1.18
C GLU A 220 -8.33 1.59 0.58
N ALA A 221 -8.07 0.47 1.27
CA ALA A 221 -7.14 -0.56 0.79
C ALA A 221 -7.73 -1.31 -0.42
N VAL A 222 -9.00 -1.71 -0.38
CA VAL A 222 -9.70 -2.36 -1.51
C VAL A 222 -9.76 -1.44 -2.72
N PHE A 223 -10.13 -0.18 -2.52
CA PHE A 223 -10.18 0.81 -3.58
C PHE A 223 -8.80 1.00 -4.22
N ALA A 224 -7.76 1.20 -3.42
CA ALA A 224 -6.39 1.36 -3.92
C ALA A 224 -5.86 0.08 -4.60
N ALA A 225 -6.19 -1.12 -4.10
CA ALA A 225 -5.79 -2.38 -4.68
C ALA A 225 -6.34 -2.54 -6.10
N ALA A 226 -7.64 -2.28 -6.30
CA ALA A 226 -8.27 -2.36 -7.60
C ALA A 226 -7.65 -1.37 -8.60
N MET A 227 -7.35 -0.14 -8.17
CA MET A 227 -6.64 0.85 -9.00
C MET A 227 -5.23 0.38 -9.40
N LEU A 228 -4.48 -0.22 -8.46
CA LEU A 228 -3.13 -0.71 -8.73
C LEU A 228 -3.14 -1.88 -9.71
N VAL A 229 -4.08 -2.81 -9.56
CA VAL A 229 -4.26 -3.95 -10.49
C VAL A 229 -4.60 -3.45 -11.89
N ALA A 230 -5.58 -2.55 -12.01
CA ALA A 230 -5.92 -1.96 -13.31
C ALA A 230 -4.75 -1.19 -13.92
N ARG A 231 -3.94 -0.52 -13.10
CA ARG A 231 -2.73 0.16 -13.60
C ARG A 231 -1.69 -0.81 -14.14
N MET A 232 -1.45 -1.94 -13.46
CA MET A 232 -0.49 -2.95 -13.91
C MET A 232 -0.87 -3.57 -15.26
N ASP A 233 -2.15 -3.67 -15.58
CA ASP A 233 -2.63 -4.13 -16.89
C ASP A 233 -2.30 -3.16 -18.04
N VAL A 234 -2.07 -1.88 -17.71
CA VAL A 234 -1.67 -0.84 -18.67
C VAL A 234 -0.15 -0.77 -18.82
N GLY A 235 0.58 -0.82 -17.70
CA GLY A 235 2.04 -0.77 -17.69
C GLY A 235 2.63 -0.41 -16.33
N GLY A 236 3.96 -0.33 -16.30
CA GLY A 236 4.73 -0.01 -15.10
C GLY A 236 4.65 1.45 -14.67
N GLY A 237 5.44 1.81 -13.68
CA GLY A 237 5.52 3.21 -13.24
C GLY A 237 6.13 3.33 -11.86
N ILE A 238 6.32 4.57 -11.39
CA ILE A 238 6.77 4.84 -10.02
C ILE A 238 5.80 5.81 -9.37
N ILE A 239 5.11 5.36 -8.33
CA ILE A 239 4.28 6.19 -7.47
C ILE A 239 5.14 6.70 -6.33
N ASP A 240 5.26 8.02 -6.22
CA ASP A 240 6.03 8.66 -5.17
C ASP A 240 5.21 8.91 -3.89
N THR A 241 5.88 9.39 -2.84
CA THR A 241 5.22 9.70 -1.56
C THR A 241 4.31 10.93 -1.59
N ARG A 242 4.35 11.72 -2.67
CA ARG A 242 3.52 12.91 -2.89
C ARG A 242 2.25 12.58 -3.68
N GLY A 243 2.13 11.36 -4.19
CA GLY A 243 1.02 10.93 -5.04
C GLY A 243 1.18 11.41 -6.48
N GLU A 244 2.42 11.46 -6.98
CA GLU A 244 2.74 11.63 -8.39
C GLU A 244 3.11 10.27 -9.00
N LEU A 245 2.59 10.00 -10.20
CA LEU A 245 2.98 8.85 -11.01
C LEU A 245 4.03 9.28 -12.04
N LEU A 246 5.22 8.69 -11.96
CA LEU A 246 6.18 8.71 -13.05
C LEU A 246 5.89 7.56 -14.01
N GLU A 247 5.42 7.89 -15.20
CA GLU A 247 5.07 6.94 -16.25
C GLU A 247 6.27 6.11 -16.71
N ARG A 248 6.03 4.81 -16.92
CA ARG A 248 6.93 3.88 -17.59
C ARG A 248 6.11 3.00 -18.52
N ASP A 249 6.51 2.93 -19.79
CA ASP A 249 5.81 2.09 -20.78
C ASP A 249 5.92 0.59 -20.45
N GLU A 250 7.00 0.17 -19.80
CA GLU A 250 7.29 -1.22 -19.45
C GLU A 250 7.91 -1.33 -18.04
N GLY A 251 7.79 -2.50 -17.44
CA GLY A 251 8.34 -2.84 -16.12
C GLY A 251 7.27 -2.98 -15.03
N ALA A 252 7.73 -3.29 -13.83
CA ALA A 252 6.88 -3.31 -12.64
C ALA A 252 6.29 -1.92 -12.29
N LEU A 253 5.19 -1.92 -11.55
CA LEU A 253 4.66 -0.74 -10.87
C LEU A 253 5.29 -0.64 -9.48
N LEU A 254 6.03 0.43 -9.22
CA LEU A 254 6.73 0.63 -7.95
C LEU A 254 6.00 1.66 -7.09
N VAL A 255 5.67 1.29 -5.86
CA VAL A 255 5.20 2.21 -4.83
C VAL A 255 6.36 2.55 -3.90
N THR A 256 6.74 3.83 -3.90
CA THR A 256 7.88 4.31 -3.09
C THR A 256 7.62 4.07 -1.60
N LYS A 257 8.62 3.54 -0.89
CA LYS A 257 8.58 3.32 0.56
C LYS A 257 8.11 4.58 1.29
N GLY A 258 7.06 4.44 2.10
CA GLY A 258 6.44 5.53 2.85
C GLY A 258 5.30 6.26 2.13
N ALA A 259 4.91 5.86 0.92
CA ALA A 259 3.70 6.35 0.29
C ALA A 259 2.45 5.89 1.08
N SER A 260 1.48 6.79 1.24
CA SER A 260 0.20 6.49 1.90
C SER A 260 -0.86 6.02 0.90
N LEU A 261 -1.94 5.40 1.38
CA LEU A 261 -3.08 5.05 0.51
C LEU A 261 -3.64 6.27 -0.23
N ASN A 262 -3.69 7.44 0.43
CA ASN A 262 -4.12 8.68 -0.21
C ASN A 262 -3.16 9.14 -1.33
N ALA A 263 -1.85 8.87 -1.20
CA ALA A 263 -0.89 9.17 -2.26
C ALA A 263 -1.09 8.22 -3.45
N ILE A 264 -1.27 6.91 -3.19
CA ILE A 264 -1.52 5.90 -4.23
C ILE A 264 -2.81 6.21 -5.00
N MET A 265 -3.94 6.35 -4.31
CA MET A 265 -5.21 6.72 -4.94
C MET A 265 -5.12 8.07 -5.65
N GLY A 266 -4.38 9.02 -5.07
CA GLY A 266 -4.18 10.34 -5.64
C GLY A 266 -3.39 10.35 -6.95
N ALA A 267 -2.41 9.46 -7.08
CA ALA A 267 -1.60 9.27 -8.28
C ALA A 267 -2.39 8.60 -9.41
N LEU A 268 -3.24 7.62 -9.06
CA LEU A 268 -3.98 6.80 -10.03
C LEU A 268 -5.37 7.36 -10.35
N TRP A 269 -5.83 8.38 -9.64
CA TRP A 269 -7.21 8.88 -9.72
C TRP A 269 -7.70 9.17 -11.14
N THR A 270 -6.90 9.90 -11.91
CA THR A 270 -7.32 10.41 -13.23
C THR A 270 -7.74 9.28 -14.17
N GLU A 271 -7.07 8.14 -14.09
CA GLU A 271 -7.25 7.03 -15.03
C GLU A 271 -8.04 5.86 -14.42
N HIS A 272 -7.89 5.61 -13.12
CA HIS A 272 -8.35 4.36 -12.50
C HIS A 272 -9.40 4.52 -11.39
N HIS A 273 -9.98 5.72 -11.20
CA HIS A 273 -11.00 5.92 -10.16
C HIS A 273 -12.26 5.04 -10.36
N GLU A 274 -12.61 4.73 -11.61
CA GLU A 274 -13.69 3.80 -11.94
C GLU A 274 -13.35 2.37 -11.48
N ASP A 275 -12.13 1.90 -11.73
CA ASP A 275 -11.65 0.58 -11.30
C ASP A 275 -11.72 0.43 -9.77
N GLY A 276 -11.35 1.49 -9.04
CA GLY A 276 -11.49 1.54 -7.58
C GLY A 276 -12.94 1.37 -7.12
N LEU A 277 -13.89 2.03 -7.79
CA LEU A 277 -15.32 1.92 -7.46
C LEU A 277 -15.86 0.51 -7.76
N VAL A 278 -15.48 -0.06 -8.91
CA VAL A 278 -15.83 -1.45 -9.26
C VAL A 278 -15.24 -2.42 -8.23
N GLY A 279 -14.01 -2.20 -7.76
CA GLY A 279 -13.40 -2.97 -6.68
C GLY A 279 -14.20 -2.97 -5.37
N LEU A 280 -14.92 -1.89 -5.07
CA LEU A 280 -15.86 -1.79 -3.94
C LEU A 280 -17.26 -2.36 -4.25
N GLY A 281 -17.42 -3.06 -5.37
CA GLY A 281 -18.70 -3.61 -5.83
C GLY A 281 -19.70 -2.53 -6.25
N VAL A 282 -19.24 -1.37 -6.70
CA VAL A 282 -20.09 -0.34 -7.33
C VAL A 282 -20.25 -0.69 -8.80
N GLU A 283 -21.49 -0.93 -9.26
CA GLU A 283 -21.75 -1.35 -10.64
C GLU A 283 -23.00 -0.68 -11.22
N GLY A 284 -23.11 -0.66 -12.55
CA GLY A 284 -24.31 -0.24 -13.29
C GLY A 284 -24.72 1.22 -13.04
N ASP A 285 -26.03 1.46 -12.92
CA ASP A 285 -26.60 2.81 -12.75
C ASP A 285 -26.03 3.54 -11.52
N ASP A 286 -25.67 2.81 -10.46
CA ASP A 286 -25.06 3.40 -9.25
C ASP A 286 -23.65 3.93 -9.56
N LEU A 287 -22.86 3.19 -10.34
CA LEU A 287 -21.54 3.61 -10.78
C LEU A 287 -21.63 4.88 -11.64
N GLU A 288 -22.52 4.90 -12.64
CA GLU A 288 -22.73 6.06 -13.50
C GLU A 288 -23.16 7.31 -12.70
N ALA A 289 -24.06 7.13 -11.73
CA ALA A 289 -24.51 8.22 -10.87
C ALA A 289 -23.39 8.79 -9.99
N ILE A 290 -22.54 7.93 -9.42
CA ILE A 290 -21.40 8.34 -8.60
C ILE A 290 -20.39 9.07 -9.48
N LEU A 291 -19.98 8.50 -10.61
CA LEU A 291 -19.03 9.12 -11.53
C LEU A 291 -19.52 10.49 -12.00
N ALA A 292 -20.81 10.64 -12.33
CA ALA A 292 -21.40 11.92 -12.72
C ALA A 292 -21.43 12.96 -11.57
N SER A 293 -21.43 12.50 -10.32
CA SER A 293 -21.46 13.38 -9.13
C SER A 293 -20.08 13.85 -8.68
N VAL A 294 -19.01 13.15 -9.08
CA VAL A 294 -17.65 13.43 -8.64
C VAL A 294 -17.00 14.49 -9.54
N ASP A 295 -16.78 15.68 -8.99
CA ASP A 295 -16.07 16.77 -9.68
C ASP A 295 -14.58 16.74 -9.33
N GLY A 296 -13.78 16.21 -10.26
CA GLY A 296 -12.33 16.12 -10.12
C GLY A 296 -11.85 15.20 -8.99
N ARG A 297 -10.59 15.39 -8.56
CA ARG A 297 -9.95 14.55 -7.54
C ARG A 297 -10.44 14.90 -6.13
N PRO A 298 -10.88 13.92 -5.32
CA PRO A 298 -11.18 14.12 -3.91
C PRO A 298 -10.00 14.71 -3.15
N LYS A 299 -10.27 15.63 -2.21
CA LYS A 299 -9.25 16.15 -1.29
C LYS A 299 -8.88 15.15 -0.19
N SER A 300 -9.80 14.26 0.15
CA SER A 300 -9.64 13.21 1.15
C SER A 300 -10.42 11.99 0.70
N PHE A 301 -9.72 10.90 0.44
CA PHE A 301 -10.32 9.65 -0.03
C PHE A 301 -11.18 8.99 1.05
N GLY A 302 -10.67 8.87 2.29
CA GLY A 302 -11.50 8.36 3.39
C GLY A 302 -12.76 9.18 3.71
N ALA A 303 -12.84 10.48 3.38
CA ALA A 303 -14.09 11.24 3.48
C ALA A 303 -15.03 10.99 2.30
N PHE A 304 -14.47 10.84 1.10
CA PHE A 304 -15.21 10.48 -0.10
C PHE A 304 -15.85 9.10 0.02
N LEU A 305 -15.08 8.08 0.41
CA LEU A 305 -15.57 6.70 0.57
C LEU A 305 -16.64 6.60 1.66
N ARG A 306 -16.44 7.24 2.82
CA ARG A 306 -17.50 7.31 3.84
C ARG A 306 -18.77 8.00 3.34
N GLY A 307 -18.63 9.04 2.53
CA GLY A 307 -19.77 9.71 1.90
C GLY A 307 -20.55 8.80 0.96
N LEU A 308 -19.86 7.90 0.25
CA LEU A 308 -20.48 6.88 -0.59
C LEU A 308 -21.28 5.87 0.23
N ASP A 309 -20.73 5.38 1.34
CA ASP A 309 -21.44 4.46 2.23
C ASP A 309 -22.66 5.12 2.89
N ASP A 310 -22.52 6.36 3.35
CA ASP A 310 -23.62 7.14 3.91
C ASP A 310 -24.74 7.32 2.87
N ALA A 311 -24.39 7.62 1.61
CA ALA A 311 -25.34 7.77 0.52
C ALA A 311 -26.04 6.44 0.19
N ARG A 312 -25.30 5.34 0.13
CA ARG A 312 -25.84 3.98 -0.10
C ARG A 312 -26.77 3.56 1.05
N ALA A 313 -26.37 3.81 2.29
CA ALA A 313 -27.18 3.52 3.47
C ALA A 313 -28.48 4.34 3.46
N ALA A 314 -28.41 5.63 3.10
CA ALA A 314 -29.58 6.49 2.94
C ALA A 314 -30.52 5.98 1.83
N ALA A 315 -29.98 5.62 0.65
CA ALA A 315 -30.76 5.10 -0.46
C ALA A 315 -31.47 3.77 -0.10
N ARG A 316 -30.77 2.86 0.59
CA ARG A 316 -31.35 1.60 1.09
C ARG A 316 -32.49 1.86 2.07
N ARG A 317 -32.33 2.81 2.99
CA ARG A 317 -33.40 3.21 3.93
C ARG A 317 -34.60 3.82 3.22
N GLU A 318 -34.37 4.66 2.21
CA GLU A 318 -35.46 5.25 1.41
C GLU A 318 -36.20 4.19 0.57
N ALA A 319 -35.50 3.19 0.04
CA ALA A 319 -36.08 2.11 -0.77
C ALA A 319 -37.02 1.15 0.00
N ARG A 320 -37.00 1.19 1.34
CA ARG A 320 -37.94 0.41 2.18
C ARG A 320 -39.37 0.91 2.03
N PHE A 321 -39.55 2.19 1.74
CA PHE A 321 -40.87 2.79 1.64
C PHE A 321 -41.52 2.48 0.29
N PRO A 322 -42.83 2.15 0.25
CA PRO A 322 -43.56 1.86 -0.98
C PRO A 322 -43.57 2.99 -2.02
N HIS A 323 -43.48 4.24 -1.58
CA HIS A 323 -43.50 5.42 -2.44
C HIS A 323 -42.30 6.32 -2.14
N ARG A 324 -41.66 6.85 -3.20
CA ARG A 324 -40.58 7.84 -3.08
C ARG A 324 -41.15 9.24 -2.83
N ARG A 325 -40.34 10.10 -2.22
CA ARG A 325 -40.67 11.53 -2.06
C ARG A 325 -41.02 12.18 -3.40
N GLY A 326 -42.00 13.08 -3.40
CA GLY A 326 -42.48 13.79 -4.59
C GLY A 326 -43.28 12.95 -5.58
N ARG A 327 -43.59 11.68 -5.28
CA ARG A 327 -44.44 10.83 -6.14
C ARG A 327 -45.93 11.01 -5.89
N LEU A 328 -46.30 11.33 -4.65
CA LEU A 328 -47.68 11.58 -4.25
C LEU A 328 -47.99 13.07 -4.37
N ASN A 329 -49.23 13.41 -4.72
CA ASN A 329 -49.66 14.78 -4.96
C ASN A 329 -50.62 15.28 -3.86
N GLY A 330 -50.76 16.61 -3.78
CA GLY A 330 -51.72 17.25 -2.87
C GLY A 330 -51.36 17.11 -1.39
N PRO A 331 -52.34 17.29 -0.47
CA PRO A 331 -52.08 17.28 0.97
C PRO A 331 -51.50 15.95 1.48
N LEU A 332 -51.91 14.82 0.89
CA LEU A 332 -51.35 13.50 1.22
C LEU A 332 -49.86 13.42 0.87
N GLY A 333 -49.48 13.90 -0.32
CA GLY A 333 -48.08 13.92 -0.74
C GLY A 333 -47.22 14.80 0.14
N ILE A 334 -47.73 15.96 0.56
CA ILE A 334 -47.02 16.87 1.47
C ILE A 334 -46.79 16.20 2.83
N THR A 335 -47.82 15.61 3.44
CA THR A 335 -47.65 14.92 4.73
C THR A 335 -46.73 13.70 4.59
N HIS A 336 -46.88 12.90 3.53
CA HIS A 336 -45.99 11.77 3.24
C HIS A 336 -44.52 12.19 3.12
N ASP A 337 -44.24 13.24 2.35
CA ASP A 337 -42.88 13.72 2.14
C ASP A 337 -42.27 14.30 3.42
N LEU A 338 -43.08 14.95 4.26
CA LEU A 338 -42.66 15.40 5.59
C LEU A 338 -42.40 14.22 6.55
N VAL A 339 -43.21 13.16 6.50
CA VAL A 339 -42.96 11.92 7.25
C VAL A 339 -41.62 11.31 6.82
N LEU A 340 -41.40 11.08 5.52
CA LEU A 340 -40.15 10.51 5.03
C LEU A 340 -38.95 11.41 5.36
N THR A 341 -39.09 12.74 5.20
CA THR A 341 -38.03 13.68 5.59
C THR A 341 -37.74 13.62 7.09
N GLY A 342 -38.77 13.48 7.93
CA GLY A 342 -38.61 13.37 9.37
C GLY A 342 -37.89 12.08 9.79
N LEU A 343 -38.23 10.96 9.15
CA LEU A 343 -37.71 9.62 9.42
C LEU A 343 -36.30 9.38 8.84
N LEU A 344 -35.99 9.94 7.67
CA LEU A 344 -34.74 9.72 6.94
C LEU A 344 -33.70 10.83 7.20
N ASP A 345 -34.12 12.09 7.19
CA ASP A 345 -33.23 13.25 7.26
C ASP A 345 -33.22 13.94 8.64
N GLY A 346 -34.14 13.55 9.51
CA GLY A 346 -34.32 14.03 10.87
C GLY A 346 -35.42 15.09 11.00
N GLY A 347 -36.17 15.02 12.11
CA GLY A 347 -37.34 15.88 12.35
C GLY A 347 -37.07 17.39 12.32
N GLY A 348 -35.84 17.84 12.52
CA GLY A 348 -35.49 19.27 12.40
C GLY A 348 -35.60 19.80 10.96
N ARG A 349 -35.17 19.00 9.97
CA ARG A 349 -35.30 19.36 8.55
C ARG A 349 -36.76 19.36 8.11
N ALA A 350 -37.51 18.33 8.52
CA ALA A 350 -38.94 18.24 8.24
C ALA A 350 -39.73 19.38 8.91
N GLN A 351 -39.38 19.78 10.14
CA GLN A 351 -40.00 20.95 10.80
C GLN A 351 -39.74 22.25 10.06
N LYS A 352 -38.50 22.46 9.58
CA LYS A 352 -38.19 23.63 8.75
C LYS A 352 -39.03 23.65 7.48
N ALA A 353 -39.11 22.53 6.77
CA ALA A 353 -39.91 22.39 5.55
C ALA A 353 -41.42 22.55 5.83
N ALA A 354 -41.91 22.05 6.98
CA ALA A 354 -43.30 22.20 7.38
C ALA A 354 -43.67 23.66 7.69
N CYS A 355 -42.74 24.49 8.16
CA CYS A 355 -42.99 25.90 8.47
C CYS A 355 -42.68 26.87 7.30
N ASP A 356 -42.27 26.35 6.13
CA ASP A 356 -42.07 27.16 4.92
C ASP A 356 -43.41 27.67 4.37
N ARG A 357 -43.35 28.62 3.42
CA ARG A 357 -44.56 29.22 2.85
C ARG A 357 -45.39 28.19 2.08
N HIS A 358 -46.70 28.16 2.33
CA HIS A 358 -47.65 27.30 1.63
C HIS A 358 -48.46 28.08 0.59
N ASP A 359 -48.77 27.44 -0.53
CA ASP A 359 -49.53 28.03 -1.63
C ASP A 359 -51.05 28.03 -1.38
N ASP A 360 -51.54 27.11 -0.54
CA ASP A 360 -52.94 26.99 -0.19
C ASP A 360 -53.17 26.44 1.24
N VAL A 361 -54.45 26.46 1.66
CA VAL A 361 -54.90 26.04 2.99
C VAL A 361 -54.74 24.54 3.22
N GLU A 362 -54.82 23.71 2.17
CA GLU A 362 -54.70 22.25 2.29
C GLU A 362 -53.23 21.83 2.48
N ALA A 363 -52.31 22.49 1.78
CA ALA A 363 -50.87 22.36 2.01
C ALA A 363 -50.47 22.80 3.42
N ALA A 364 -51.01 23.94 3.88
CA ALA A 364 -50.79 24.42 5.25
C ALA A 364 -51.39 23.45 6.30
N ALA A 365 -52.57 22.88 6.05
CA ALA A 365 -53.18 21.89 6.92
C ALA A 365 -52.37 20.57 6.96
N ALA A 366 -51.80 20.14 5.83
CA ALA A 366 -50.99 18.92 5.73
C ALA A 366 -49.67 19.04 6.51
N ALA A 367 -49.01 20.21 6.41
CA ALA A 367 -47.82 20.52 7.17
C ALA A 367 -48.13 20.64 8.68
N TRP A 368 -49.24 21.29 9.03
CA TRP A 368 -49.70 21.36 10.42
C TRP A 368 -50.05 19.99 11.02
N ALA A 369 -50.67 19.10 10.24
CA ALA A 369 -50.98 17.74 10.66
C ALA A 369 -49.72 16.96 11.04
N TRP A 370 -48.65 17.08 10.23
CA TRP A 370 -47.36 16.47 10.53
C TRP A 370 -46.72 17.07 11.80
N LEU A 371 -46.76 18.40 11.98
CA LEU A 371 -46.22 19.05 13.18
C LEU A 371 -46.90 18.58 14.46
N LEU A 372 -48.22 18.38 14.44
CA LEU A 372 -48.98 17.81 15.55
C LEU A 372 -48.65 16.33 15.77
N ALA A 373 -48.57 15.55 14.69
CA ALA A 373 -48.28 14.12 14.75
C ALA A 373 -46.89 13.83 15.34
N ALA A 374 -45.90 14.64 14.98
CA ALA A 374 -44.51 14.55 15.42
C ALA A 374 -44.21 15.31 16.73
N ASP A 375 -45.23 15.85 17.40
CA ASP A 375 -45.13 16.66 18.63
C ASP A 375 -44.14 17.85 18.51
N ARG A 376 -44.13 18.50 17.34
CA ARG A 376 -43.24 19.62 16.96
C ARG A 376 -43.98 20.94 16.71
N ASN A 377 -45.25 21.02 17.11
CA ASN A 377 -46.13 22.17 16.86
C ASN A 377 -45.87 23.39 17.76
N THR A 378 -45.29 23.21 18.95
CA THR A 378 -45.15 24.28 19.96
C THR A 378 -44.40 25.49 19.42
N GLY A 379 -45.04 26.67 19.43
CA GLY A 379 -44.45 27.94 18.99
C GLY A 379 -44.44 28.12 17.47
N GLN A 380 -45.01 27.19 16.71
CA GLN A 380 -45.15 27.26 15.25
C GLN A 380 -46.55 27.71 14.81
N GLU A 381 -47.50 27.88 15.74
CA GLU A 381 -48.91 28.18 15.46
C GLU A 381 -49.09 29.43 14.61
N TRP A 382 -48.20 30.42 14.74
CA TRP A 382 -48.28 31.70 14.06
C TRP A 382 -47.99 31.61 12.55
N HIS A 383 -47.37 30.51 12.09
CA HIS A 383 -47.15 30.24 10.66
C HIS A 383 -48.43 29.81 9.95
N PHE A 384 -49.49 29.41 10.68
CA PHE A 384 -50.66 28.75 10.12
C PHE A 384 -51.96 29.47 10.48
N GLU A 385 -52.81 29.67 9.47
CA GLU A 385 -54.15 30.22 9.68
C GLU A 385 -55.05 29.28 10.50
N PRO A 386 -56.04 29.80 11.26
CA PRO A 386 -56.92 28.98 12.09
C PRO A 386 -57.58 27.81 11.33
N VAL A 387 -58.05 28.06 10.10
CA VAL A 387 -58.72 27.04 9.27
C VAL A 387 -57.77 25.90 8.90
N ALA A 388 -56.51 26.21 8.56
CA ALA A 388 -55.49 25.21 8.30
C ALA A 388 -55.17 24.40 9.57
N ARG A 389 -55.15 25.06 10.73
CA ARG A 389 -54.89 24.40 12.02
C ARG A 389 -55.99 23.45 12.44
N ASP A 390 -57.26 23.85 12.29
CA ASP A 390 -58.41 23.00 12.59
C ASP A 390 -58.43 21.76 11.69
N ARG A 391 -58.18 21.96 10.39
CA ARG A 391 -58.17 20.88 9.41
C ARG A 391 -56.98 19.94 9.58
N GLY A 392 -55.77 20.48 9.78
CA GLY A 392 -54.58 19.67 10.08
C GLY A 392 -54.70 18.95 11.42
N GLY A 393 -55.40 19.53 12.40
CA GLY A 393 -55.77 18.88 13.65
C GLY A 393 -56.56 17.59 13.43
N ALA A 394 -57.55 17.61 12.53
CA ALA A 394 -58.34 16.43 12.18
C ALA A 394 -57.50 15.32 11.50
N TRP A 395 -56.42 15.69 10.81
CA TRP A 395 -55.55 14.74 10.11
C TRP A 395 -54.42 14.18 10.99
N SER A 396 -54.12 14.86 12.10
CA SER A 396 -52.94 14.58 12.93
C SER A 396 -52.89 13.17 13.51
N THR A 397 -54.02 12.55 13.84
CA THR A 397 -54.05 11.17 14.36
C THR A 397 -53.62 10.16 13.30
N ALA A 398 -54.19 10.24 12.10
CA ALA A 398 -53.80 9.37 10.99
C ALA A 398 -52.35 9.63 10.54
N ALA A 399 -51.91 10.89 10.56
CA ALA A 399 -50.52 11.25 10.30
C ALA A 399 -49.56 10.66 11.35
N ARG A 400 -49.99 10.58 12.63
CA ARG A 400 -49.22 9.93 13.69
C ARG A 400 -49.11 8.42 13.46
N SER A 401 -50.20 7.75 13.10
CA SER A 401 -50.16 6.34 12.73
C SER A 401 -49.22 6.06 11.55
N LEU A 402 -49.15 6.97 10.57
CA LEU A 402 -48.19 6.86 9.47
C LEU A 402 -46.73 7.02 9.93
N ILE A 403 -46.43 7.94 10.86
CA ILE A 403 -45.10 8.09 11.46
C ILE A 403 -44.70 6.84 12.25
N GLU A 404 -45.63 6.30 13.04
CA GLU A 404 -45.41 5.09 13.85
C GLU A 404 -45.13 3.88 12.96
N ALA A 405 -45.95 3.65 11.94
CA ALA A 405 -45.74 2.58 10.96
C ALA A 405 -44.42 2.76 10.19
N GLY A 406 -44.07 3.99 9.81
CA GLY A 406 -42.82 4.28 9.11
C GLY A 406 -41.57 4.11 9.97
N SER A 407 -41.67 4.39 11.27
CA SER A 407 -40.60 4.11 12.24
C SER A 407 -40.40 2.61 12.41
N ALA A 408 -41.50 1.85 12.58
CA ALA A 408 -41.44 0.41 12.72
C ALA A 408 -40.87 -0.29 11.46
N LEU A 409 -41.18 0.22 10.26
CA LEU A 409 -40.60 -0.26 9.00
C LEU A 409 -39.09 0.04 8.87
N LEU A 410 -38.61 1.13 9.45
CA LEU A 410 -37.18 1.40 9.50
C LEU A 410 -36.45 0.51 10.52
N ASP A 411 -37.12 0.11 11.58
CA ASP A 411 -36.55 -0.81 12.57
C ASP A 411 -36.56 -2.26 12.06
N ASN A 412 -37.62 -2.68 11.36
CA ASN A 412 -37.78 -4.02 10.79
C ASN A 412 -38.31 -3.94 9.35
N ASP A 413 -37.47 -4.32 8.39
CA ASP A 413 -37.80 -4.34 6.96
C ASP A 413 -38.39 -5.70 6.57
N ASP A 414 -39.70 -5.85 6.78
CA ASP A 414 -40.48 -7.03 6.35
C ASP A 414 -41.80 -6.63 5.69
N ASP A 415 -42.45 -7.61 5.07
CA ASP A 415 -43.69 -7.39 4.33
C ASP A 415 -44.84 -6.92 5.25
N GLU A 416 -44.87 -7.35 6.52
CA GLU A 416 -45.91 -6.96 7.48
C GLU A 416 -45.84 -5.47 7.83
N HIS A 417 -44.65 -4.95 8.11
CA HIS A 417 -44.44 -3.53 8.39
C HIS A 417 -44.63 -2.67 7.14
N ARG A 418 -44.31 -3.19 5.96
CA ARG A 418 -44.56 -2.53 4.68
C ARG A 418 -46.07 -2.42 4.38
N ASP A 419 -46.83 -3.47 4.67
CA ASP A 419 -48.29 -3.47 4.57
C ASP A 419 -48.94 -2.53 5.61
N ALA A 420 -48.39 -2.50 6.83
CA ALA A 420 -48.84 -1.57 7.88
C ALA A 420 -48.63 -0.10 7.47
N PHE A 421 -47.47 0.23 6.88
CA PHE A 421 -47.21 1.57 6.35
C PHE A 421 -48.19 1.94 5.23
N THR A 422 -48.44 1.01 4.30
CA THR A 422 -49.40 1.21 3.20
C THR A 422 -50.83 1.41 3.71
N THR A 423 -51.22 0.66 4.74
CA THR A 423 -52.53 0.78 5.39
C THR A 423 -52.68 2.14 6.08
N ALA A 424 -51.68 2.57 6.86
CA ALA A 424 -51.69 3.88 7.51
C ALA A 424 -51.73 5.04 6.50
N LEU A 425 -51.07 4.87 5.35
CA LEU A 425 -51.11 5.85 4.26
C LEU A 425 -52.51 5.93 3.63
N ALA A 426 -53.20 4.80 3.44
CA ALA A 426 -54.56 4.76 2.95
C ALA A 426 -55.57 5.36 3.95
N GLU A 427 -55.38 5.14 5.24
CA GLU A 427 -56.20 5.76 6.30
C GLU A 427 -56.01 7.28 6.35
N LEU A 428 -54.77 7.75 6.18
CA LEU A 428 -54.48 9.18 6.06
C LEU A 428 -55.17 9.79 4.84
N ALA A 429 -55.09 9.12 3.68
CA ALA A 429 -55.76 9.54 2.46
C ALA A 429 -57.29 9.67 2.66
N ALA A 430 -57.90 8.65 3.28
CA ALA A 430 -59.33 8.65 3.60
C ALA A 430 -59.73 9.79 4.54
N THR A 431 -58.90 10.07 5.55
CA THR A 431 -59.12 11.18 6.51
C THR A 431 -58.99 12.55 5.85
N MET A 432 -58.10 12.67 4.86
CA MET A 432 -57.93 13.88 4.05
C MET A 432 -59.00 14.05 2.96
N GLY A 433 -59.80 13.00 2.69
CA GLY A 433 -60.80 12.99 1.63
C GLY A 433 -60.19 12.91 0.23
N VAL A 434 -59.01 12.30 0.10
CA VAL A 434 -58.31 12.08 -1.18
C VAL A 434 -58.20 10.59 -1.48
N ASN A 435 -57.94 10.25 -2.74
CA ASN A 435 -57.76 8.85 -3.13
C ASN A 435 -56.45 8.28 -2.56
N ALA A 436 -56.51 7.06 -2.05
CA ALA A 436 -55.32 6.30 -1.70
C ALA A 436 -54.49 5.99 -2.96
N PRO A 437 -53.15 5.92 -2.84
CA PRO A 437 -52.24 5.63 -3.95
C PRO A 437 -52.30 4.20 -4.48
#